data_AF-A0A4Q6BIU6-F1
#
_entry.id   AF-A0A4Q6BIU6-F1
#
_cell.length_a   1.000
_cell.length_b   1.000
_cell.length_c   1.000
_cell.angle_alpha   90.00
_cell.angle_beta   90.00
_cell.angle_gamma   90.00
#
_symmetry.space_group_name_H-M   'P 1'
#
loop_
_entity.id
_entity.type
_entity.pdbx_description
1 polymer ?
#
loop_
_entity_poly.entity_id
_entity_poly.type
_entity_poly.pdbx_seq_one_letter_code
_entity_poly.pdbx_strand_id
1 'polypeptide(L)'
;AFDEDDLAVTMILARHASASLAANLDIEGLRKAVDARKLIGIAMGMIMERYDIDADRAFDVLRRISQTENVKLRDVARQVVEQRGLSGA
;
A
#
# COMPACT_ATOMS: atom_id res chain seq x y z
N ALA A 1 32.34 -27.76 -20.60
CA ALA A 1 31.74 -26.69 -21.41
C ALA A 1 30.24 -26.87 -21.32
N PHE A 2 29.46 -25.79 -21.19
CA PHE A 2 28.00 -25.90 -21.18
C PHE A 2 27.52 -26.44 -22.53
N ASP A 3 26.65 -27.45 -22.50
CA ASP A 3 26.09 -28.05 -23.71
C ASP A 3 24.69 -27.49 -24.05
N GLU A 4 24.08 -28.03 -25.10
CA GLU A 4 22.77 -27.57 -25.57
C GLU A 4 21.63 -27.95 -24.59
N ASP A 5 21.82 -29.01 -23.80
CA ASP A 5 20.89 -29.40 -22.73
C ASP A 5 20.99 -28.44 -21.54
N ASP A 6 22.19 -27.97 -21.19
CA ASP A 6 22.40 -26.92 -20.18
C ASP A 6 21.68 -25.61 -20.55
N LEU A 7 21.68 -25.24 -21.82
CA LEU A 7 20.97 -24.06 -22.33
C LEU A 7 19.44 -24.24 -22.24
N ALA A 8 18.92 -25.41 -22.59
CA ALA A 8 17.48 -25.71 -22.49
C ALA A 8 16.99 -25.67 -21.03
N VAL A 9 17.75 -26.26 -20.11
CA VAL A 9 17.45 -26.23 -18.67
C VAL A 9 17.50 -24.79 -18.14
N THR A 10 18.50 -24.02 -18.53
CA THR A 10 18.64 -22.61 -18.14
C THR A 10 17.44 -21.77 -18.61
N MET A 11 16.97 -21.97 -19.84
CA MET A 11 15.82 -21.23 -20.39
C MET A 11 14.51 -21.54 -19.64
N ILE A 12 14.29 -22.81 -19.28
CA ILE A 12 13.12 -23.22 -18.50
C ILE A 12 13.17 -22.59 -17.09
N LEU A 13 14.32 -22.65 -16.42
CA LEU A 13 14.52 -22.05 -15.11
C LEU A 13 14.36 -20.53 -15.15
N ALA A 14 14.92 -19.86 -16.15
CA ALA A 14 14.79 -18.41 -16.34
C ALA A 14 13.31 -18.02 -16.51
N ARG A 15 12.57 -18.76 -17.34
CA ARG A 15 11.12 -18.51 -17.53
C ARG A 15 10.33 -18.70 -16.24
N HIS A 16 10.64 -19.74 -15.47
CA HIS A 16 9.98 -19.97 -14.19
C HIS A 16 10.33 -18.88 -13.16
N ALA A 17 11.60 -18.48 -13.07
CA ALA A 17 12.05 -17.40 -12.19
C ALA A 17 11.38 -16.06 -12.55
N SER A 18 11.29 -15.71 -13.83
CA SER A 18 10.59 -14.51 -14.28
C SER A 18 9.10 -14.54 -13.94
N ALA A 19 8.42 -15.67 -14.16
CA ALA A 19 7.00 -15.81 -13.83
C ALA A 19 6.73 -15.72 -12.33
N SER A 20 7.55 -16.40 -11.52
CA SER A 20 7.49 -16.34 -10.06
C SER A 20 7.77 -14.93 -9.54
N LEU A 21 8.74 -14.21 -10.10
CA LEU A 21 9.02 -12.83 -9.73
C LEU A 21 7.84 -11.91 -10.03
N ALA A 22 7.25 -12.02 -11.23
CA ALA A 22 6.07 -11.23 -11.61
C ALA A 22 4.88 -11.50 -10.68
N ALA A 23 4.58 -12.77 -10.38
CA ALA A 23 3.52 -13.14 -9.46
C ALA A 23 3.74 -12.59 -8.03
N ASN A 24 4.98 -12.59 -7.54
CA ASN A 24 5.32 -12.02 -6.23
C ASN A 24 5.09 -10.49 -6.21
N LEU A 25 5.48 -9.77 -7.26
CA LEU A 25 5.23 -8.33 -7.38
C LEU A 25 3.73 -8.00 -7.38
N ASP A 26 2.92 -8.81 -8.06
CA ASP A 26 1.46 -8.65 -8.08
C ASP A 26 0.84 -8.89 -6.70
N ILE A 27 1.23 -9.97 -6.01
CA ILE A 27 0.78 -10.27 -4.64
C ILE A 27 1.17 -9.13 -3.68
N GLU A 28 2.40 -8.63 -3.79
CA GLU A 28 2.84 -7.47 -3.01
C GLU A 28 2.02 -6.22 -3.30
N GLY A 29 1.71 -5.95 -4.57
CA GLY A 29 0.87 -4.84 -5.00
C GLY A 29 -0.53 -4.92 -4.39
N LEU A 30 -1.16 -6.09 -4.48
CA LEU A 30 -2.47 -6.34 -3.86
C LEU A 30 -2.42 -6.15 -2.36
N ARG A 31 -1.42 -6.73 -1.68
CA ARG A 31 -1.29 -6.59 -0.22
C ARG A 31 -1.12 -5.14 0.19
N LYS A 32 -0.24 -4.40 -0.51
CA LYS A 32 -0.04 -2.95 -0.31
C LYS A 32 -1.34 -2.16 -0.52
N ALA A 33 -2.20 -2.55 -1.46
CA ALA A 33 -3.48 -1.89 -1.73
C ALA A 33 -4.53 -2.20 -0.66
N VAL A 34 -4.61 -3.45 -0.19
CA VAL A 34 -5.51 -3.85 0.91
C VAL A 34 -5.12 -3.13 2.20
N ASP A 35 -3.84 -3.11 2.54
CA ASP A 35 -3.33 -2.41 3.72
C ASP A 35 -3.60 -0.90 3.64
N ALA A 36 -3.47 -0.32 2.43
CA ALA A 36 -3.78 1.08 2.20
C ALA A 36 -5.24 1.40 2.49
N ARG A 37 -6.16 0.59 1.95
CA ARG A 37 -7.60 0.77 2.15
C ARG A 37 -7.98 0.66 3.63
N LYS A 38 -7.38 -0.29 4.36
CA LYS A 38 -7.60 -0.45 5.80
C LYS A 38 -7.15 0.80 6.57
N LEU A 39 -5.93 1.29 6.32
CA LEU A 39 -5.40 2.48 7.00
C LEU A 39 -6.25 3.72 6.72
N ILE A 40 -6.66 3.92 5.47
CA ILE A 40 -7.54 5.04 5.09
C ILE A 40 -8.87 4.97 5.84
N GLY A 41 -9.51 3.80 5.90
CA GLY A 41 -10.76 3.62 6.64
C GLY A 41 -10.64 3.92 8.13
N ILE A 42 -9.55 3.47 8.77
CA ILE A 42 -9.30 3.75 10.19
C ILE A 42 -9.10 5.25 10.41
N ALA A 43 -8.26 5.89 9.60
CA ALA A 43 -8.01 7.34 9.69
C ALA A 43 -9.29 8.15 9.47
N MET A 44 -10.13 7.77 8.49
CA MET A 44 -11.44 8.38 8.27
C MET A 44 -12.31 8.27 9.52
N GLY A 45 -12.44 7.08 10.11
CA GLY A 45 -13.23 6.90 11.34
C GLY A 45 -12.75 7.79 12.49
N MET A 46 -11.43 7.98 12.64
CA MET A 46 -10.87 8.89 13.65
C MET A 46 -11.18 10.37 13.38
N ILE A 47 -11.21 10.78 12.11
CA ILE A 47 -11.57 12.14 11.70
C ILE A 47 -13.07 12.36 11.90
N MET A 48 -13.90 11.40 11.50
CA MET A 48 -15.36 11.44 11.68
C MET A 48 -15.71 11.62 13.16
N GLU A 49 -15.09 10.83 14.05
CA GLU A 49 -15.30 10.94 15.51
C GLU A 49 -14.87 12.30 16.05
N ARG A 50 -13.70 12.81 15.63
CA ARG A 50 -13.14 14.05 16.17
C ARG A 50 -13.89 15.30 15.72
N TYR A 51 -14.38 15.31 14.49
CA TYR A 51 -14.94 16.51 13.86
C TYR A 51 -16.44 16.44 13.62
N ASP A 52 -17.10 15.34 13.99
CA ASP A 52 -18.54 15.10 13.79
C ASP A 52 -18.97 15.29 12.33
N ILE A 53 -18.25 14.63 11.42
CA ILE A 53 -18.49 14.69 9.97
C ILE A 53 -18.72 13.30 9.38
N ASP A 54 -19.36 13.25 8.22
CA ASP A 54 -19.56 12.02 7.47
C ASP A 54 -18.27 11.50 6.78
N ALA A 55 -18.38 10.31 6.20
CA ALA A 55 -17.26 9.64 5.54
C ALA A 55 -16.76 10.40 4.30
N ASP A 56 -17.64 11.02 3.51
CA ASP A 56 -17.25 11.75 2.30
C ASP A 56 -16.40 12.97 2.67
N ARG A 57 -16.83 13.71 3.70
CA ARG A 57 -16.09 14.86 4.23
C ARG A 57 -14.77 14.44 4.87
N ALA A 58 -14.74 13.33 5.61
CA ALA A 58 -13.50 12.80 6.18
C ALA A 58 -12.49 12.37 5.10
N PHE A 59 -12.96 11.73 4.03
CA PHE A 59 -12.11 11.39 2.88
C PHE A 59 -11.55 12.64 2.19
N ASP A 60 -12.38 13.67 2.00
CA ASP A 60 -11.95 14.95 1.45
C ASP A 60 -10.87 15.64 2.28
N VAL A 61 -10.93 15.54 3.62
CA VAL A 61 -9.88 16.03 4.51
C VAL A 61 -8.56 15.32 4.23
N LEU A 62 -8.55 13.98 4.22
CA LEU A 62 -7.33 13.20 3.91
C LEU A 62 -6.80 13.53 2.51
N ARG A 63 -7.69 13.65 1.51
CA ARG A 63 -7.35 14.00 0.14
C ARG A 63 -6.71 15.38 0.06
N ARG A 64 -7.23 16.37 0.77
CA ARG A 64 -6.69 17.73 0.80
C ARG A 64 -5.28 17.75 1.39
N ILE A 65 -5.06 17.06 2.51
CA ILE A 65 -3.72 16.94 3.13
C ILE A 65 -2.74 16.28 2.15
N SER A 66 -3.14 15.15 1.55
CA SER A 66 -2.35 14.44 0.53
C SER A 66 -1.94 15.34 -0.63
N GLN A 67 -2.86 16.17 -1.13
CA GLN A 67 -2.58 17.11 -2.22
C GLN A 67 -1.71 18.30 -1.78
N THR A 68 -1.95 18.84 -0.60
CA THR A 68 -1.19 19.98 -0.06
C THR A 68 0.25 19.60 0.28
N GLU A 69 0.46 18.40 0.82
CA GLU A 69 1.79 17.90 1.18
C GLU A 69 2.49 17.14 0.03
N ASN A 70 1.77 16.86 -1.06
CA ASN A 70 2.23 16.02 -2.16
C ASN A 70 2.74 14.64 -1.69
N VAL A 71 2.02 14.04 -0.74
CA VAL A 71 2.29 12.72 -0.17
C VAL A 71 1.16 11.76 -0.52
N LYS A 72 1.46 10.48 -0.68
CA LYS A 72 0.45 9.46 -0.99
C LYS A 72 -0.60 9.39 0.11
N LEU A 73 -1.87 9.30 -0.27
CA LEU A 73 -3.02 9.26 0.66
C LEU A 73 -2.89 8.21 1.77
N ARG A 74 -2.34 7.02 1.45
CA ARG A 74 -2.07 5.97 2.44
C ARG A 74 -1.11 6.44 3.53
N ASP A 75 -0.08 7.18 3.16
CA ASP A 75 0.97 7.59 4.07
C ASP A 75 0.46 8.75 4.95
N VAL A 76 -0.41 9.62 4.42
CA VAL A 76 -1.21 10.56 5.23
C VAL A 76 -2.10 9.83 6.23
N ALA A 77 -2.85 8.82 5.78
CA ALA A 77 -3.70 8.04 6.68
C ALA A 77 -2.89 7.35 7.79
N ARG A 78 -1.70 6.83 7.46
CA ARG A 78 -0.75 6.29 8.44
C ARG A 78 -0.35 7.34 9.47
N GLN A 79 0.05 8.55 9.05
CA GLN A 79 0.41 9.63 9.96
C GLN A 79 -0.74 10.00 10.92
N VAL A 80 -1.98 10.05 10.43
CA VAL A 80 -3.17 10.32 11.26
C VAL A 80 -3.34 9.25 12.34
N VAL A 81 -3.15 7.98 11.98
CA VAL A 81 -3.24 6.85 12.91
C VAL A 81 -2.08 6.88 13.93
N GLU A 82 -0.86 7.16 13.47
CA GLU A 82 0.35 7.18 14.31
C GLU A 82 0.41 8.41 15.24
N GLN A 83 -0.08 9.58 14.82
CA GLN A 83 -0.06 10.80 15.65
C GLN A 83 -0.88 10.66 16.94
N ARG A 84 -2.01 9.93 16.94
CA ARG A 84 -2.71 9.61 18.21
C ARG A 84 -1.97 8.56 19.04
N GLY A 85 -1.10 7.74 18.46
CA GLY A 85 -0.25 6.80 19.20
C GLY A 85 0.83 7.48 20.04
N LEU A 86 1.19 8.73 19.71
CA LEU A 86 2.21 9.52 20.41
C LEU A 86 1.65 10.59 21.35
N SER A 87 0.39 11.02 21.19
CA SER A 87 -0.28 11.98 22.10
C SER A 87 -1.13 11.33 23.20
N GLY A 88 -1.11 10.00 23.30
CA GLY A 88 -1.84 9.23 24.33
C GLY A 88 -0.95 8.48 25.33
N ALA A 89 0.35 8.75 25.36
CA ALA A 89 1.32 8.16 26.28
C ALA A 89 1.94 9.24 27.18
#